data_AF-A0A956DUT4-F1
#
_entry.id   AF-A0A956DUT4-F1
#
_cell.length_a   1.000
_cell.length_b   1.000
_cell.length_c   1.000
_cell.angle_alpha   90.00
_cell.angle_beta   90.00
_cell.angle_gamma   90.00
#
_symmetry.space_group_name_H-M   'P 1'
#
loop_
_entity.id
_entity.type
_entity.pdbx_description
1 polymer ?
#
loop_
_entity_poly.entity_id
_entity_poly.type
_entity_poly.pdbx_seq_one_letter_code
_entity_poly.pdbx_strand_id
1 'polypeptide(L)'
;MNLENASSFLVLSLVLLVGIGFGGLAKRFRLPSVTGQIVAGVLIGPAVLGVVSPHNAHRLEPVIDFALGLMAVDVGSHLSLRRLRPAMRRLGLLILFEATLTPILVFGLVRLFSNVSWYMAALLAAVAISTAPATILALVKEARAKGVFVKTLVAAVALNNLVCILVFEQAHAMAATAATGHDRGFLALASAPLLQLVKSALLACLVGGALILATRNVVRQDRLTAASMLAITTAIGVAEYFHVSVLLSCLFIGVMLENVTPDKDEVGPGVFANFEYAIYAVFFTVAGTELQFRYLAVAGMITLMVFAGRASGKVAAGTIAMTLAQATRPIQRYLGVALLPQAGLAVGLMLLVTDNPVFAATPALRAERDTFLAVVLGVVLLNELVGPILTRVAVERSGEVGRDRARVLDFLREEHILCDQKAGTLEEAIELLVGHLTATHRVPFDAASLYERVMEREAEASTCLGNGLALPHLVIEDGREITGVMGIFPEGIEAATPDDQLVNCVVLFVTPASEHNHHLAVLAAFARVIGQDRNISQLLYKSHSPAHAHDVLHAHEQSEWFNSYLEEL
;
A
#
# COMPACT_ATOMS: atom_id res chain seq x y z
N MET A 1 -17.41 25.44 -17.53
CA MET A 1 -16.60 25.32 -18.76
C MET A 1 -16.31 23.83 -18.93
N ASN A 2 -17.08 23.13 -19.76
CA ASN A 2 -16.92 21.68 -19.93
C ASN A 2 -15.73 21.41 -20.86
N LEU A 3 -14.84 20.52 -20.45
CA LEU A 3 -13.64 20.16 -21.23
C LEU A 3 -13.93 19.10 -22.30
N GLU A 4 -15.15 19.00 -22.85
CA GLU A 4 -15.55 17.90 -23.75
C GLU A 4 -14.61 17.72 -24.97
N ASN A 5 -14.01 18.81 -25.45
CA ASN A 5 -13.06 18.79 -26.58
C ASN A 5 -11.59 18.85 -26.14
N ALA A 6 -11.30 18.77 -24.84
CA ALA A 6 -9.93 18.76 -24.33
C ALA A 6 -9.21 17.47 -24.75
N SER A 7 -7.90 17.59 -24.97
CA SER A 7 -7.04 16.42 -25.15
C SER A 7 -6.97 15.60 -23.86
N SER A 8 -6.76 14.29 -23.97
CA SER A 8 -6.64 13.40 -22.81
C SER A 8 -5.52 13.84 -21.85
N PHE A 9 -4.44 14.43 -22.36
CA PHE A 9 -3.36 14.98 -21.54
C PHE A 9 -3.78 16.21 -20.72
N LEU A 10 -4.64 17.08 -21.26
CA LEU A 10 -5.17 18.22 -20.52
C LEU A 10 -6.11 17.75 -19.40
N VAL A 11 -6.96 16.76 -19.69
CA VAL A 11 -7.83 16.14 -18.68
C VAL A 11 -6.98 15.47 -17.59
N LEU A 12 -5.96 14.69 -17.98
CA LEU A 12 -5.04 14.03 -17.05
C LEU A 12 -4.28 15.05 -16.17
N SER A 13 -3.80 16.15 -16.75
CA SER A 13 -3.11 17.21 -16.01
C SER A 13 -4.03 17.87 -14.99
N LEU A 14 -5.29 18.15 -15.36
CA LEU A 14 -6.29 18.68 -14.42
C LEU A 14 -6.57 17.70 -13.28
N VAL A 15 -6.80 16.43 -13.61
CA VAL A 15 -7.06 15.36 -12.64
C VAL A 15 -5.89 15.26 -11.65
N LEU A 16 -4.65 15.24 -12.13
CA LEU A 16 -3.45 15.22 -11.28
C LEU A 16 -3.36 16.48 -10.40
N LEU A 17 -3.53 17.67 -10.99
CA LEU A 17 -3.39 18.94 -10.28
C LEU A 17 -4.40 19.04 -9.12
N VAL A 18 -5.68 18.79 -9.41
CA VAL A 18 -6.74 18.88 -8.40
C VAL A 18 -6.63 17.73 -7.40
N GLY A 19 -6.36 16.51 -7.86
CA GLY A 19 -6.18 15.34 -7.00
C GLY A 19 -5.05 15.50 -5.99
N ILE A 20 -3.87 15.89 -6.44
CA ILE A 20 -2.71 16.14 -5.56
C ILE A 20 -3.01 17.33 -4.62
N GLY A 21 -3.59 18.42 -5.14
CA GLY A 21 -3.93 19.60 -4.34
C GLY A 21 -4.90 19.30 -3.21
N PHE A 22 -6.00 18.61 -3.50
CA PHE A 22 -6.99 18.22 -2.50
C PHE A 22 -6.50 17.09 -1.58
N GLY A 23 -5.67 16.18 -2.07
CA GLY A 23 -5.00 15.18 -1.24
C GLY A 23 -4.08 15.83 -0.20
N GLY A 24 -3.32 16.87 -0.59
CA GLY A 24 -2.54 17.69 0.32
C GLY A 24 -3.40 18.50 1.29
N LEU A 25 -4.52 19.05 0.81
CA LEU A 25 -5.48 19.77 1.65
C LEU A 25 -6.11 18.87 2.72
N ALA A 26 -6.50 17.64 2.37
CA ALA A 26 -7.04 16.67 3.31
C ALA A 26 -6.08 16.37 4.46
N LYS A 27 -4.79 16.20 4.16
CA LYS A 27 -3.74 16.00 5.18
C LYS A 27 -3.67 17.18 6.17
N ARG A 28 -3.86 18.42 5.70
CA ARG A 28 -3.90 19.61 6.57
C ARG A 28 -5.05 19.57 7.58
N PHE A 29 -6.15 18.88 7.24
CA PHE A 29 -7.29 18.63 8.14
C PHE A 29 -7.20 17.29 8.89
N ARG A 30 -6.05 16.61 8.87
CA ARG A 30 -5.84 15.27 9.48
C ARG A 30 -6.74 14.17 8.90
N LEU A 31 -7.13 14.33 7.63
CA LEU A 31 -7.82 13.30 6.86
C LEU A 31 -6.84 12.60 5.90
N PRO A 32 -7.14 11.35 5.48
CA PRO A 32 -6.35 10.66 4.47
C PRO A 32 -6.27 11.43 3.15
N SER A 33 -5.13 11.38 2.47
CA SER A 33 -5.00 11.99 1.14
C SER A 33 -5.94 11.38 0.11
N VAL A 34 -6.18 10.07 0.19
CA VAL A 34 -7.13 9.34 -0.66
C VAL A 34 -8.53 9.94 -0.59
N THR A 35 -9.00 10.30 0.62
CA THR A 35 -10.30 10.97 0.79
C THR A 35 -10.34 12.32 0.08
N GLY A 36 -9.25 13.10 0.15
CA GLY A 36 -9.12 14.36 -0.59
C GLY A 36 -9.18 14.18 -2.10
N GLN A 37 -8.46 13.18 -2.63
CA GLN A 37 -8.44 12.84 -4.06
C GLN A 37 -9.82 12.41 -4.57
N ILE A 38 -10.54 11.58 -3.81
CA ILE A 38 -11.91 11.17 -4.17
C ILE A 38 -12.85 12.37 -4.18
N VAL A 39 -12.79 13.23 -3.16
CA VAL A 39 -13.60 14.46 -3.09
C VAL A 39 -13.27 15.40 -4.26
N ALA A 40 -12.01 15.51 -4.65
CA ALA A 40 -11.60 16.26 -5.84
C ALA A 40 -12.31 15.75 -7.09
N GLY A 41 -12.33 14.43 -7.28
CA GLY A 41 -13.05 13.77 -8.37
C GLY A 41 -14.54 14.08 -8.38
N VAL A 42 -15.20 13.98 -7.23
CA VAL A 42 -16.63 14.31 -7.10
C VAL A 42 -16.89 15.77 -7.49
N LEU A 43 -16.01 16.69 -7.10
CA LEU A 43 -16.15 18.11 -7.40
C LEU A 43 -15.97 18.40 -8.90
N ILE A 44 -14.92 17.88 -9.54
CA ILE A 44 -14.66 18.15 -10.96
C ILE A 44 -15.52 17.29 -11.89
N GLY A 45 -16.08 16.19 -11.39
CA GLY A 45 -16.92 15.27 -12.13
C GLY A 45 -18.36 15.74 -12.33
N PRO A 46 -19.19 14.91 -12.97
CA PRO A 46 -20.58 15.25 -13.35
C PRO A 46 -21.51 15.52 -12.17
N ALA A 47 -21.15 15.07 -10.97
CA ALA A 47 -21.97 15.23 -9.78
C ALA A 47 -22.07 16.69 -9.30
N VAL A 48 -21.04 17.52 -9.55
CA VAL A 48 -20.97 18.90 -9.06
C VAL A 48 -20.67 19.89 -10.18
N LEU A 49 -19.43 19.97 -10.66
CA LEU A 49 -19.02 21.00 -11.65
C LEU A 49 -19.14 20.54 -13.10
N GLY A 50 -19.11 19.23 -13.37
CA GLY A 50 -19.19 18.67 -14.72
C GLY A 50 -18.01 18.98 -15.64
N VAL A 51 -16.90 19.47 -15.08
CA VAL A 51 -15.70 19.87 -15.85
C VAL A 51 -15.11 18.67 -16.59
N VAL A 52 -15.01 17.53 -15.89
CA VAL A 52 -14.65 16.23 -16.46
C VAL A 52 -15.93 15.47 -16.78
N SER A 53 -16.22 15.34 -18.07
CA SER A 53 -17.37 14.56 -18.54
C SER A 53 -17.09 13.05 -18.48
N PRO A 54 -18.13 12.18 -18.47
CA PRO A 54 -17.95 10.73 -18.51
C PRO A 54 -17.14 10.27 -19.73
N HIS A 55 -17.32 10.94 -20.87
CA HIS A 55 -16.54 10.69 -22.10
C HIS A 55 -15.05 10.94 -21.91
N ASN A 56 -14.69 12.03 -21.21
CA ASN A 56 -13.29 12.34 -20.92
C ASN A 56 -12.69 11.41 -19.87
N ALA A 57 -13.47 11.00 -18.87
CA ALA A 57 -13.04 10.01 -17.90
C ALA A 57 -12.73 8.66 -18.58
N HIS A 58 -13.59 8.21 -19.50
CA HIS A 58 -13.37 6.99 -20.29
C HIS A 58 -12.07 7.05 -21.13
N ARG A 59 -11.66 8.22 -21.62
CA ARG A 59 -10.37 8.36 -22.32
C ARG A 59 -9.15 8.13 -21.44
N LEU A 60 -9.31 8.10 -20.11
CA LEU A 60 -8.27 7.78 -19.14
C LEU A 60 -8.27 6.31 -18.73
N GLU A 61 -9.21 5.48 -19.23
CA GLU A 61 -9.35 4.06 -18.89
C GLU A 61 -8.03 3.27 -18.97
N PRO A 62 -7.18 3.39 -20.01
CA PRO A 62 -5.89 2.69 -20.04
C PRO A 62 -4.97 3.04 -18.86
N VAL A 63 -5.04 4.26 -18.33
CA VAL A 63 -4.27 4.70 -17.16
C VAL A 63 -4.86 4.12 -15.88
N ILE A 64 -6.20 4.01 -15.81
CA ILE A 64 -6.92 3.41 -14.69
C ILE A 64 -6.62 1.90 -14.62
N ASP A 65 -6.67 1.19 -15.75
CA ASP A 65 -6.38 -0.25 -15.82
C ASP A 65 -4.93 -0.53 -15.46
N PHE A 66 -4.01 0.30 -15.95
CA PHE A 66 -2.61 0.24 -15.53
C PHE A 66 -2.46 0.47 -14.03
N ALA A 67 -3.16 1.45 -13.45
CA ALA A 67 -3.15 1.71 -12.02
C ALA A 67 -3.69 0.51 -11.22
N LEU A 68 -4.82 -0.08 -11.65
CA LEU A 68 -5.43 -1.24 -11.03
C LEU A 68 -4.50 -2.47 -11.09
N GLY A 69 -3.90 -2.73 -12.24
CA GLY A 69 -2.93 -3.80 -12.43
C GLY A 69 -1.69 -3.61 -11.53
N LEU A 70 -1.16 -2.39 -11.47
CA LEU A 70 -0.05 -2.03 -10.58
C LEU A 70 -0.42 -2.27 -9.11
N MET A 71 -1.57 -1.78 -8.67
CA MET A 71 -2.04 -1.95 -7.29
C MET A 71 -2.28 -3.42 -6.93
N ALA A 72 -2.79 -4.22 -7.87
CA ALA A 72 -2.95 -5.66 -7.68
C ALA A 72 -1.60 -6.38 -7.54
N VAL A 73 -0.61 -6.05 -8.39
CA VAL A 73 0.77 -6.58 -8.25
C VAL A 73 1.37 -6.17 -6.91
N ASP A 74 1.25 -4.90 -6.52
CA ASP A 74 1.79 -4.37 -5.25
C ASP A 74 1.17 -5.08 -4.04
N VAL A 75 -0.15 -5.29 -4.05
CA VAL A 75 -0.83 -6.05 -2.98
C VAL A 75 -0.36 -7.51 -2.96
N GLY A 76 -0.17 -8.12 -4.14
CA GLY A 76 0.34 -9.47 -4.27
C GLY A 76 1.78 -9.62 -3.79
N SER A 77 2.65 -8.63 -4.03
CA SER A 77 4.05 -8.66 -3.61
C SER A 77 4.22 -8.57 -2.09
N HIS A 78 3.17 -8.18 -1.36
CA HIS A 78 3.16 -8.24 0.10
C HIS A 78 2.70 -9.60 0.66
N LEU A 79 2.21 -10.52 -0.19
CA LEU A 79 1.71 -11.84 0.22
C LEU A 79 2.77 -12.93 0.24
N SER A 80 3.52 -12.98 1.32
CA SER A 80 4.52 -14.04 1.53
C SER A 80 3.91 -15.29 2.16
N LEU A 81 3.74 -16.37 1.40
CA LEU A 81 3.15 -17.63 1.89
C LEU A 81 3.90 -18.19 3.10
N ARG A 82 5.22 -18.01 3.16
CA ARG A 82 6.04 -18.41 4.31
C ARG A 82 5.70 -17.55 5.55
N ARG A 83 5.59 -16.23 5.40
CA ARG A 83 5.26 -15.30 6.52
C ARG A 83 3.78 -15.38 6.93
N LEU A 84 2.92 -15.90 6.06
CA LEU A 84 1.49 -16.10 6.35
C LEU A 84 1.20 -17.36 7.19
N ARG A 85 2.12 -18.34 7.26
CA ARG A 85 1.90 -19.59 8.02
C ARG A 85 1.42 -19.35 9.47
N PRO A 86 2.03 -18.47 10.27
CA PRO A 86 1.56 -18.18 11.63
C PRO A 86 0.20 -17.46 11.67
N ALA A 87 -0.21 -16.84 10.55
CA ALA A 87 -1.46 -16.11 10.41
C ALA A 87 -2.61 -16.96 9.85
N MET A 88 -2.36 -18.20 9.41
CA MET A 88 -3.35 -18.99 8.67
C MET A 88 -4.65 -19.20 9.46
N ARG A 89 -4.57 -19.47 10.77
CA ARG A 89 -5.76 -19.65 11.60
C ARG A 89 -6.61 -18.38 11.64
N ARG A 90 -6.01 -17.22 11.91
CA ARG A 90 -6.72 -15.94 11.98
C ARG A 90 -7.30 -15.53 10.61
N LEU A 91 -6.52 -15.67 9.54
CA LEU A 91 -6.95 -15.33 8.19
C LEU A 91 -8.02 -16.29 7.67
N GLY A 92 -7.88 -17.59 7.90
CA GLY A 92 -8.86 -18.59 7.49
C GLY A 92 -10.21 -18.40 8.18
N LEU A 93 -10.21 -18.13 9.49
CA LEU A 93 -11.44 -17.78 10.21
C LEU A 93 -12.04 -16.48 9.69
N LEU A 94 -11.23 -15.44 9.46
CA LEU A 94 -11.71 -14.18 8.93
C LEU A 94 -12.41 -14.35 7.58
N ILE A 95 -11.77 -15.04 6.65
CA ILE A 95 -12.30 -15.33 5.32
C ILE A 95 -13.60 -16.13 5.44
N LEU A 96 -13.64 -17.15 6.30
CA LEU A 96 -14.85 -17.95 6.53
C LEU A 96 -16.02 -17.08 6.99
N PHE A 97 -15.81 -16.23 8.01
CA PHE A 97 -16.88 -15.38 8.52
C PHE A 97 -17.22 -14.23 7.57
N GLU A 98 -16.27 -13.62 6.87
CA GLU A 98 -16.56 -12.59 5.87
C GLU A 98 -17.31 -13.16 4.67
N ALA A 99 -16.98 -14.37 4.22
CA ALA A 99 -17.65 -15.03 3.10
C ALA A 99 -19.02 -15.64 3.46
N THR A 100 -19.41 -15.64 4.74
CA THR A 100 -20.69 -16.19 5.21
C THR A 100 -21.54 -15.15 5.92
N LEU A 101 -21.08 -14.63 7.06
CA LEU A 101 -21.85 -13.72 7.90
C LEU A 101 -22.20 -12.42 7.18
N THR A 102 -21.25 -11.81 6.47
CA THR A 102 -21.49 -10.55 5.74
C THR A 102 -22.52 -10.75 4.62
N PRO A 103 -22.37 -11.75 3.70
CA PRO A 103 -23.40 -12.06 2.72
C PRO A 103 -24.77 -12.41 3.33
N ILE A 104 -24.81 -13.23 4.38
CA ILE A 104 -26.09 -13.63 5.02
C ILE A 104 -26.83 -12.41 5.56
N LEU A 105 -26.12 -11.48 6.22
CA LEU A 105 -26.72 -10.25 6.74
C LEU A 105 -27.23 -9.35 5.62
N VAL A 106 -26.41 -9.13 4.57
CA VAL A 106 -26.82 -8.29 3.43
C VAL A 106 -27.99 -8.91 2.69
N PHE A 107 -27.93 -10.21 2.38
CA PHE A 107 -29.01 -10.94 1.74
C PHE A 107 -30.30 -10.86 2.56
N GLY A 108 -30.22 -11.16 3.86
CA GLY A 108 -31.36 -11.10 4.77
C GLY A 108 -32.00 -9.71 4.81
N LEU A 109 -31.21 -8.66 5.01
CA LEU A 109 -31.71 -7.28 5.05
C LEU A 109 -32.38 -6.88 3.73
N VAL A 110 -31.73 -7.15 2.60
CA VAL A 110 -32.31 -6.83 1.28
C VAL A 110 -33.61 -7.61 1.05
N ARG A 111 -33.64 -8.91 1.37
CA ARG A 111 -34.83 -9.75 1.11
C ARG A 111 -36.00 -9.50 2.04
N LEU A 112 -35.75 -9.07 3.27
CA LEU A 112 -36.81 -8.78 4.24
C LEU A 112 -37.43 -7.40 4.03
N PHE A 113 -36.65 -6.43 3.57
CA PHE A 113 -37.07 -5.01 3.53
C PHE A 113 -37.16 -4.42 2.12
N SER A 114 -36.96 -5.22 1.07
CA SER A 114 -37.12 -4.78 -0.32
C SER A 114 -37.72 -5.85 -1.22
N ASN A 115 -38.24 -5.43 -2.37
CA ASN A 115 -38.80 -6.31 -3.39
C ASN A 115 -37.75 -6.82 -4.40
N VAL A 116 -36.46 -6.70 -4.08
CA VAL A 116 -35.39 -7.21 -4.94
C VAL A 116 -35.47 -8.74 -5.00
N SER A 117 -35.35 -9.28 -6.21
CA SER A 117 -35.36 -10.72 -6.48
C SER A 117 -34.27 -11.44 -5.69
N TRP A 118 -34.48 -12.73 -5.38
CA TRP A 118 -33.54 -13.48 -4.55
C TRP A 118 -32.15 -13.58 -5.19
N TYR A 119 -32.07 -13.75 -6.51
CA TYR A 119 -30.79 -13.88 -7.21
C TYR A 119 -30.05 -12.55 -7.26
N MET A 120 -30.77 -11.43 -7.36
CA MET A 120 -30.13 -10.11 -7.35
C MET A 120 -29.68 -9.71 -5.94
N ALA A 121 -30.43 -10.08 -4.91
CA ALA A 121 -29.98 -9.96 -3.53
C ALA A 121 -28.75 -10.83 -3.23
N ALA A 122 -28.67 -12.04 -3.82
CA ALA A 122 -27.49 -12.90 -3.69
C ALA A 122 -26.25 -12.30 -4.36
N LEU A 123 -26.42 -11.66 -5.53
CA LEU A 123 -25.36 -10.88 -6.18
C LEU A 123 -24.89 -9.72 -5.30
N LEU A 124 -25.80 -8.93 -4.73
CA LEU A 124 -25.46 -7.85 -3.78
C LEU A 124 -24.72 -8.37 -2.54
N ALA A 125 -25.17 -9.51 -2.00
CA ALA A 125 -24.56 -10.16 -0.86
C ALA A 125 -23.13 -10.64 -1.16
N ALA A 126 -22.89 -11.19 -2.35
CA ALA A 126 -21.54 -11.57 -2.79
C ALA A 126 -20.62 -10.36 -2.96
N VAL A 127 -21.11 -9.27 -3.59
CA VAL A 127 -20.33 -8.01 -3.75
C VAL A 127 -19.96 -7.42 -2.38
N ALA A 128 -20.80 -7.60 -1.36
CA ALA A 128 -20.56 -7.04 -0.02
C ALA A 128 -19.28 -7.58 0.66
N ILE A 129 -18.76 -8.73 0.22
CA ILE A 129 -17.50 -9.30 0.72
C ILE A 129 -16.32 -8.36 0.39
N SER A 130 -16.35 -7.76 -0.81
CA SER A 130 -15.23 -7.01 -1.40
C SER A 130 -14.67 -5.91 -0.49
N THR A 131 -13.35 -5.70 -0.60
CA THR A 131 -12.61 -4.66 0.14
C THR A 131 -11.59 -4.00 -0.79
N ALA A 132 -11.42 -2.68 -0.73
CA ALA A 132 -10.51 -1.95 -1.61
C ALA A 132 -9.03 -2.12 -1.21
N PRO A 133 -8.21 -2.92 -1.93
CA PRO A 133 -6.83 -3.17 -1.54
C PRO A 133 -5.95 -1.92 -1.67
N ALA A 134 -6.15 -1.18 -2.76
CA ALA A 134 -5.50 0.09 -3.06
C ALA A 134 -5.60 1.10 -1.91
N THR A 135 -6.83 1.34 -1.44
CA THR A 135 -7.12 2.28 -0.35
C THR A 135 -6.41 1.87 0.94
N ILE A 136 -6.45 0.57 1.29
CA ILE A 136 -5.80 0.06 2.49
C ILE A 136 -4.29 0.25 2.41
N LEU A 137 -3.67 -0.12 1.28
CA LEU A 137 -2.23 -0.05 1.13
C LEU A 137 -1.74 1.41 1.12
N ALA A 138 -2.44 2.30 0.42
CA ALA A 138 -2.18 3.73 0.44
C ALA A 138 -2.27 4.30 1.88
N LEU A 139 -3.28 3.90 2.66
CA LEU A 139 -3.42 4.34 4.06
C LEU A 139 -2.33 3.80 4.98
N VAL A 140 -1.93 2.54 4.80
CA VAL A 140 -0.84 1.92 5.57
C VAL A 140 0.49 2.62 5.28
N LYS A 141 0.79 2.84 3.99
CA LYS A 141 1.99 3.58 3.54
C LYS A 141 1.97 5.02 4.03
N GLU A 142 0.85 5.74 3.85
CA GLU A 142 0.68 7.11 4.33
C GLU A 142 0.78 7.21 5.87
N ALA A 143 0.34 6.18 6.60
CA ALA A 143 0.46 6.11 8.06
C ALA A 143 1.84 5.65 8.53
N ARG A 144 2.73 5.20 7.64
CA ARG A 144 3.98 4.50 7.99
C ARG A 144 3.70 3.42 9.05
N ALA A 145 2.61 2.68 8.86
CA ALA A 145 2.11 1.75 9.86
C ALA A 145 2.71 0.37 9.68
N LYS A 146 3.21 -0.24 10.77
CA LYS A 146 3.87 -1.55 10.73
C LYS A 146 3.61 -2.35 12.00
N GLY A 147 3.28 -3.63 11.83
CA GLY A 147 3.08 -4.56 12.94
C GLY A 147 2.14 -5.71 12.56
N VAL A 148 1.66 -6.44 13.57
CA VAL A 148 0.85 -7.65 13.37
C VAL A 148 -0.55 -7.31 12.84
N PHE A 149 -1.13 -6.19 13.27
CA PHE A 149 -2.41 -5.68 12.76
C PHE A 149 -2.29 -5.37 11.28
N VAL A 150 -1.32 -4.56 10.87
CA VAL A 150 -1.10 -4.18 9.47
C VAL A 150 -0.79 -5.40 8.60
N LYS A 151 0.11 -6.28 9.06
CA LYS A 151 0.43 -7.55 8.35
C LYS A 151 -0.83 -8.41 8.15
N THR A 152 -1.71 -8.47 9.16
CA THR A 152 -2.97 -9.22 9.07
C THR A 152 -3.97 -8.52 8.13
N LEU A 153 -4.07 -7.20 8.19
CA LEU A 153 -4.96 -6.40 7.36
C LEU A 153 -4.60 -6.52 5.87
N VAL A 154 -3.33 -6.30 5.51
CA VAL A 154 -2.87 -6.39 4.11
C VAL A 154 -3.09 -7.81 3.56
N ALA A 155 -2.74 -8.83 4.35
CA ALA A 155 -2.97 -10.22 3.98
C ALA A 155 -4.46 -10.57 3.82
N ALA A 156 -5.29 -10.09 4.75
CA ALA A 156 -6.73 -10.31 4.73
C ALA A 156 -7.36 -9.75 3.47
N VAL A 157 -7.03 -8.50 3.10
CA VAL A 157 -7.66 -7.84 1.96
C VAL A 157 -7.37 -8.57 0.65
N ALA A 158 -6.13 -9.02 0.45
CA ALA A 158 -5.76 -9.74 -0.76
C ALA A 158 -6.48 -11.10 -0.88
N LEU A 159 -6.53 -11.87 0.21
CA LEU A 159 -7.23 -13.16 0.22
C LEU A 159 -8.76 -13.00 0.15
N ASN A 160 -9.30 -11.98 0.81
CA ASN A 160 -10.74 -11.70 0.81
C ASN A 160 -11.23 -11.32 -0.59
N ASN A 161 -10.44 -10.57 -1.36
CA ASN A 161 -10.80 -10.23 -2.74
C ASN A 161 -10.81 -11.45 -3.67
N LEU A 162 -9.89 -12.39 -3.49
CA LEU A 162 -9.93 -13.68 -4.21
C LEU A 162 -11.24 -14.44 -3.91
N VAL A 163 -11.60 -14.55 -2.63
CA VAL A 163 -12.83 -15.26 -2.23
C VAL A 163 -14.08 -14.53 -2.70
N CYS A 164 -14.09 -13.20 -2.67
CA CYS A 164 -15.19 -12.39 -3.21
C CYS A 164 -15.46 -12.71 -4.69
N ILE A 165 -14.41 -12.80 -5.52
CA ILE A 165 -14.56 -13.15 -6.94
C ILE A 165 -15.19 -14.52 -7.10
N LEU A 166 -14.71 -15.53 -6.35
CA LEU A 166 -15.23 -16.90 -6.44
C LEU A 166 -16.69 -17.00 -6.01
N VAL A 167 -17.05 -16.37 -4.89
CA VAL A 167 -18.43 -16.35 -4.38
C VAL A 167 -19.33 -15.58 -5.33
N PHE A 168 -18.85 -14.47 -5.92
CA PHE A 168 -19.62 -13.70 -6.88
C PHE A 168 -19.88 -14.45 -8.18
N GLU A 169 -18.86 -15.08 -8.77
CA GLU A 169 -19.04 -15.89 -9.99
C GLU A 169 -20.05 -17.02 -9.77
N GLN A 170 -20.01 -17.65 -8.59
CA GLN A 170 -21.00 -18.66 -8.22
C GLN A 170 -22.42 -18.06 -8.12
N ALA A 171 -22.57 -16.90 -7.46
CA ALA A 171 -23.85 -16.20 -7.36
C ALA A 171 -24.36 -15.74 -8.73
N HIS A 172 -23.47 -15.27 -9.61
CA HIS A 172 -23.75 -14.84 -10.97
C HIS A 172 -24.22 -15.99 -11.86
N ALA A 173 -23.54 -17.14 -11.81
CA ALA A 173 -23.97 -18.34 -12.53
C ALA A 173 -25.35 -18.83 -12.08
N MET A 174 -25.62 -18.78 -10.76
CA MET A 174 -26.94 -19.10 -10.21
C MET A 174 -28.00 -18.08 -10.64
N ALA A 175 -27.67 -16.79 -10.64
CA ALA A 175 -28.57 -15.73 -11.06
C ALA A 175 -28.94 -15.83 -12.55
N ALA A 176 -27.99 -16.15 -13.42
CA ALA A 176 -28.26 -16.34 -14.85
C ALA A 176 -29.18 -17.56 -15.10
N THR A 177 -28.97 -18.64 -14.37
CA THR A 177 -29.83 -19.84 -14.38
C THR A 177 -31.26 -19.49 -13.92
N ALA A 178 -31.38 -18.77 -12.80
CA ALA A 178 -32.66 -18.34 -12.26
C ALA A 178 -33.42 -17.39 -13.20
N ALA A 179 -32.71 -16.46 -13.86
CA ALA A 179 -33.28 -15.50 -14.79
C ALA A 179 -33.75 -16.13 -16.11
N THR A 180 -33.10 -17.21 -16.57
CA THR A 180 -33.46 -17.92 -17.81
C THR A 180 -34.41 -19.09 -17.60
N GLY A 181 -34.61 -19.54 -16.37
CA GLY A 181 -35.41 -20.72 -16.02
C GLY A 181 -34.83 -22.05 -16.53
N HIS A 182 -33.60 -22.04 -17.08
CA HIS A 182 -32.93 -23.23 -17.59
C HIS A 182 -32.06 -23.83 -16.49
N ASP A 183 -32.36 -25.06 -16.09
CA ASP A 183 -31.59 -25.75 -15.06
C ASP A 183 -30.19 -26.12 -15.60
N ARG A 184 -29.16 -25.45 -15.08
CA ARG A 184 -27.76 -25.79 -15.37
C ARG A 184 -27.28 -26.72 -14.27
N GLY A 185 -26.81 -27.92 -14.65
CA GLY A 185 -26.31 -28.90 -13.70
C GLY A 185 -25.19 -28.33 -12.80
N PHE A 186 -25.08 -28.83 -11.57
CA PHE A 186 -24.12 -28.36 -10.56
C PHE A 186 -22.68 -28.25 -11.07
N LEU A 187 -22.23 -29.20 -11.90
CA LEU A 187 -20.89 -29.18 -12.51
C LEU A 187 -20.65 -27.99 -13.45
N ALA A 188 -21.68 -27.51 -14.14
CA ALA A 188 -21.59 -26.32 -15.00
C ALA A 188 -21.50 -25.03 -14.17
N LEU A 189 -22.16 -24.99 -13.02
CA LEU A 189 -22.11 -23.84 -12.10
C LEU A 189 -20.75 -23.75 -11.37
N ALA A 190 -20.19 -24.89 -10.94
CA ALA A 190 -18.93 -24.93 -10.22
C ALA A 190 -17.68 -24.74 -11.11
N SER A 191 -17.79 -25.03 -12.41
CA SER A 191 -16.61 -24.99 -13.31
C SER A 191 -16.20 -23.57 -13.71
N ALA A 192 -17.12 -22.60 -13.77
CA ALA A 192 -16.82 -21.24 -14.19
C ALA A 192 -15.84 -20.49 -13.25
N PRO A 193 -16.06 -20.42 -11.92
CA PRO A 193 -15.11 -19.77 -11.00
C PRO A 193 -13.73 -20.46 -11.01
N LEU A 194 -13.71 -21.80 -11.05
CA LEU A 194 -12.47 -22.57 -11.06
C LEU A 194 -11.66 -22.33 -12.34
N LEU A 195 -12.34 -22.29 -13.48
CA LEU A 195 -11.70 -22.00 -14.75
C LEU A 195 -11.11 -20.58 -14.78
N GLN A 196 -11.80 -19.60 -14.22
CA GLN A 196 -11.31 -18.23 -14.13
C GLN A 196 -10.04 -18.14 -13.26
N LEU A 197 -10.01 -18.86 -12.14
CA LEU A 197 -8.84 -18.97 -11.27
C LEU A 197 -7.64 -19.59 -12.01
N VAL A 198 -7.88 -20.72 -12.70
CA VAL A 198 -6.84 -21.43 -13.45
C VAL A 198 -6.30 -20.57 -14.59
N LYS A 199 -7.16 -19.95 -15.40
CA LYS A 199 -6.74 -19.04 -16.48
C LYS A 199 -5.89 -17.88 -15.96
N SER A 200 -6.31 -17.26 -14.85
CA SER A 200 -5.60 -16.12 -14.25
C SER A 200 -4.24 -16.53 -13.71
N ALA A 201 -4.15 -17.70 -13.07
CA ALA A 201 -2.90 -18.27 -12.59
C ALA A 201 -1.94 -18.66 -13.72
N LEU A 202 -2.45 -19.25 -14.81
CA LEU A 202 -1.64 -19.60 -15.99
C LEU A 202 -1.03 -18.35 -16.64
N LEU A 203 -1.82 -17.29 -16.82
CA LEU A 203 -1.32 -16.02 -17.34
C LEU A 203 -0.25 -15.42 -16.41
N ALA A 204 -0.49 -15.46 -15.09
CA ALA A 204 0.47 -14.98 -14.11
C ALA A 204 1.78 -15.79 -14.12
N CYS A 205 1.71 -17.12 -14.25
CA CYS A 205 2.91 -17.96 -14.38
C CYS A 205 3.72 -17.61 -15.64
N LEU A 206 3.06 -17.31 -16.76
CA LEU A 206 3.72 -16.95 -18.01
C LEU A 206 4.39 -15.58 -17.93
N VAL A 207 3.62 -14.55 -17.55
CA VAL A 207 4.11 -13.16 -17.50
C VAL A 207 5.04 -12.94 -16.30
N GLY A 208 4.64 -13.41 -15.13
CA GLY A 208 5.44 -13.35 -13.90
C GLY A 208 6.71 -14.19 -14.00
N GLY A 209 6.67 -15.35 -14.65
CA GLY A 209 7.85 -16.17 -14.93
C GLY A 209 8.86 -15.45 -15.82
N ALA A 210 8.39 -14.79 -16.88
CA ALA A 210 9.23 -13.97 -17.74
C ALA A 210 9.85 -12.79 -16.97
N LEU A 211 9.08 -12.13 -16.10
CA LEU A 211 9.57 -11.04 -15.27
C LEU A 211 10.65 -11.52 -14.27
N ILE A 212 10.45 -12.67 -13.62
CA ILE A 212 11.43 -13.27 -12.70
C ILE A 212 12.70 -13.71 -13.45
N LEU A 213 12.58 -14.19 -14.69
CA LEU A 213 13.76 -14.48 -15.49
C LEU A 213 14.53 -13.21 -15.84
N ALA A 214 13.81 -12.12 -16.14
CA ALA A 214 14.43 -10.82 -16.36
C ALA A 214 15.16 -10.32 -15.09
N THR A 215 14.60 -10.52 -13.90
CA THR A 215 15.22 -10.06 -12.65
C THR A 215 16.53 -10.77 -12.32
N ARG A 216 16.71 -12.02 -12.77
CA ARG A 216 17.98 -12.75 -12.61
C ARG A 216 19.11 -12.24 -13.49
N ASN A 217 18.78 -11.63 -14.64
CA ASN A 217 19.75 -11.22 -15.65
C ASN A 217 19.95 -9.70 -15.71
N VAL A 218 19.07 -8.92 -15.10
CA VAL A 218 19.03 -7.45 -15.16
C VAL A 218 19.41 -6.88 -13.80
N VAL A 219 20.64 -6.37 -13.69
CA VAL A 219 21.19 -5.83 -12.43
C VAL A 219 20.78 -4.37 -12.17
N ARG A 220 20.24 -3.65 -13.16
CA ARG A 220 19.89 -2.22 -13.01
C ARG A 220 18.40 -1.99 -12.72
N GLN A 221 18.11 -1.18 -11.71
CA GLN A 221 16.75 -0.83 -11.24
C GLN A 221 15.87 -0.16 -12.30
N ASP A 222 16.44 0.65 -13.20
CA ASP A 222 15.72 1.31 -14.30
C ASP A 222 15.16 0.29 -15.31
N ARG A 223 15.95 -0.73 -15.63
CA ARG A 223 15.54 -1.83 -16.52
C ARG A 223 14.52 -2.76 -15.86
N LEU A 224 14.63 -2.99 -14.55
CA LEU A 224 13.60 -3.72 -13.79
C LEU A 224 12.27 -2.97 -13.79
N THR A 225 12.30 -1.65 -13.68
CA THR A 225 11.11 -0.79 -13.79
C THR A 225 10.45 -0.93 -15.15
N ALA A 226 11.23 -0.84 -16.23
CA ALA A 226 10.71 -1.05 -17.58
C ALA A 226 10.13 -2.46 -17.79
N ALA A 227 10.82 -3.50 -17.30
CA ALA A 227 10.35 -4.89 -17.40
C ALA A 227 9.03 -5.09 -16.63
N SER A 228 8.91 -4.50 -15.45
CA SER A 228 7.70 -4.52 -14.65
C SER A 228 6.52 -3.80 -15.32
N MET A 229 6.76 -2.62 -15.92
CA MET A 229 5.74 -1.91 -16.70
C MET A 229 5.29 -2.74 -17.91
N LEU A 230 6.23 -3.38 -18.62
CA LEU A 230 5.93 -4.28 -19.73
C LEU A 230 5.12 -5.49 -19.24
N ALA A 231 5.48 -6.09 -18.11
CA ALA A 231 4.75 -7.23 -17.56
C ALA A 231 3.31 -6.86 -17.19
N ILE A 232 3.09 -5.73 -16.51
CA ILE A 232 1.74 -5.28 -16.13
C ILE A 232 0.90 -4.98 -17.38
N THR A 233 1.41 -4.19 -18.32
CA THR A 233 0.68 -3.86 -19.56
C THR A 233 0.40 -5.09 -20.41
N THR A 234 1.34 -6.04 -20.49
CA THR A 234 1.14 -7.33 -21.16
C THR A 234 0.08 -8.17 -20.45
N ALA A 235 0.12 -8.25 -19.12
CA ALA A 235 -0.86 -8.99 -18.34
C ALA A 235 -2.27 -8.44 -18.52
N ILE A 236 -2.42 -7.11 -18.50
CA ILE A 236 -3.70 -6.42 -18.76
C ILE A 236 -4.21 -6.75 -20.15
N GLY A 237 -3.42 -6.46 -21.21
CA GLY A 237 -3.87 -6.66 -22.59
C GLY A 237 -4.16 -8.12 -22.94
N VAL A 238 -3.35 -9.07 -22.45
CA VAL A 238 -3.61 -10.51 -22.66
C VAL A 238 -4.83 -10.96 -21.87
N ALA A 239 -5.02 -10.47 -20.64
CA ALA A 239 -6.19 -10.81 -19.84
C ALA A 239 -7.48 -10.31 -20.50
N GLU A 240 -7.51 -9.06 -20.96
CA GLU A 240 -8.65 -8.50 -21.70
C GLU A 240 -8.96 -9.30 -22.97
N TYR A 241 -7.94 -9.60 -23.77
CA TYR A 241 -8.09 -10.33 -25.03
C TYR A 241 -8.66 -11.75 -24.83
N PHE A 242 -8.24 -12.46 -23.77
CA PHE A 242 -8.72 -13.81 -23.46
C PHE A 242 -9.88 -13.85 -22.44
N HIS A 243 -10.44 -12.69 -22.07
CA HIS A 243 -11.50 -12.56 -21.05
C HIS A 243 -11.13 -13.21 -19.70
N VAL A 244 -9.89 -13.01 -19.27
CA VAL A 244 -9.35 -13.43 -17.97
C VAL A 244 -9.41 -12.23 -17.01
N SER A 245 -9.47 -12.48 -15.71
CA SER A 245 -9.53 -11.41 -14.71
C SER A 245 -8.19 -10.68 -14.60
N VAL A 246 -8.14 -9.43 -15.08
CA VAL A 246 -6.97 -8.54 -14.98
C VAL A 246 -6.48 -8.44 -13.54
N LEU A 247 -7.38 -8.13 -12.59
CA LEU A 247 -7.05 -8.00 -11.16
C LEU A 247 -6.42 -9.27 -10.60
N LEU A 248 -6.99 -10.44 -10.91
CA LEU A 248 -6.51 -11.72 -10.38
C LEU A 248 -5.16 -12.12 -11.00
N SER A 249 -4.98 -11.91 -12.30
CA SER A 249 -3.71 -12.15 -12.99
C SER A 249 -2.60 -11.27 -12.44
N CYS A 250 -2.83 -9.96 -12.29
CA CYS A 250 -1.86 -9.03 -11.70
C CYS A 250 -1.56 -9.36 -10.23
N LEU A 251 -2.58 -9.72 -9.44
CA LEU A 251 -2.38 -10.16 -8.05
C LEU A 251 -1.48 -11.39 -7.98
N PHE A 252 -1.71 -12.40 -8.82
CA PHE A 252 -0.89 -13.61 -8.86
C PHE A 252 0.54 -13.37 -9.36
N ILE A 253 0.75 -12.40 -10.27
CA ILE A 253 2.10 -11.96 -10.63
C ILE A 253 2.81 -11.42 -9.38
N GLY A 254 2.16 -10.55 -8.60
CA GLY A 254 2.70 -10.04 -7.33
C GLY A 254 3.04 -11.15 -6.33
N VAL A 255 2.12 -12.10 -6.12
CA VAL A 255 2.33 -13.27 -5.25
C VAL A 255 3.53 -14.09 -5.72
N MET A 256 3.67 -14.30 -7.02
CA MET A 256 4.77 -15.05 -7.60
C MET A 256 6.11 -14.32 -7.39
N LEU A 257 6.15 -13.00 -7.61
CA LEU A 257 7.34 -12.18 -7.36
C LEU A 257 7.82 -12.29 -5.91
N GLU A 258 6.93 -12.22 -4.93
CA GLU A 258 7.30 -12.33 -3.50
C GLU A 258 7.77 -13.73 -3.08
N ASN A 259 7.17 -14.78 -3.66
CA ASN A 259 7.42 -16.14 -3.19
C ASN A 259 8.49 -16.90 -3.98
N VAL A 260 8.78 -16.48 -5.22
CA VAL A 260 9.69 -17.21 -6.12
C VAL A 260 11.00 -16.45 -6.37
N THR A 261 11.02 -15.12 -6.25
CA THR A 261 12.25 -14.32 -6.50
C THR A 261 13.32 -14.61 -5.43
N PRO A 262 14.56 -14.95 -5.82
CA PRO A 262 15.65 -15.26 -4.88
C PRO A 262 16.08 -14.08 -4.01
N ASP A 263 16.23 -12.89 -4.60
CA ASP A 263 16.64 -11.65 -3.92
C ASP A 263 15.45 -10.73 -3.69
N LYS A 264 14.89 -10.83 -2.49
CA LYS A 264 13.60 -10.20 -2.12
C LYS A 264 13.71 -8.71 -1.86
N ASP A 265 14.90 -8.24 -1.51
CA ASP A 265 15.13 -6.88 -1.03
C ASP A 265 15.32 -5.86 -2.17
N GLU A 266 15.65 -6.31 -3.40
CA GLU A 266 15.91 -5.42 -4.54
C GLU A 266 14.72 -5.23 -5.50
N VAL A 267 13.81 -6.22 -5.60
CA VAL A 267 12.79 -6.26 -6.67
C VAL A 267 11.38 -5.91 -6.19
N GLY A 268 11.05 -6.15 -4.92
CA GLY A 268 9.66 -6.10 -4.43
C GLY A 268 9.09 -4.68 -4.25
N PRO A 269 9.61 -3.87 -3.30
CA PRO A 269 8.96 -2.60 -2.93
C PRO A 269 9.40 -1.38 -3.75
N GLY A 270 10.60 -1.40 -4.34
CA GLY A 270 11.27 -0.19 -4.85
C GLY A 270 11.05 0.14 -6.33
N VAL A 271 10.54 -0.80 -7.12
CA VAL A 271 10.43 -0.63 -8.59
C VAL A 271 9.33 0.38 -8.96
N PHE A 272 8.27 0.47 -8.15
CA PHE A 272 7.10 1.30 -8.46
C PHE A 272 6.96 2.55 -7.59
N ALA A 273 7.76 2.66 -6.52
CA ALA A 273 7.62 3.67 -5.48
C ALA A 273 7.64 5.11 -6.03
N ASN A 274 8.43 5.37 -7.08
CA ASN A 274 8.63 6.73 -7.61
C ASN A 274 7.41 7.28 -8.37
N PHE A 275 6.55 6.43 -8.92
CA PHE A 275 5.37 6.85 -9.70
C PHE A 275 4.04 6.52 -9.02
N GLU A 276 4.09 5.68 -7.98
CA GLU A 276 2.91 5.20 -7.26
C GLU A 276 2.01 6.34 -6.78
N TYR A 277 2.59 7.40 -6.18
CA TYR A 277 1.82 8.53 -5.68
C TYR A 277 1.01 9.25 -6.77
N ALA A 278 1.61 9.49 -7.93
CA ALA A 278 0.93 10.14 -9.06
C ALA A 278 -0.15 9.23 -9.65
N ILE A 279 0.14 7.94 -9.79
CA ILE A 279 -0.81 6.94 -10.30
C ILE A 279 -2.01 6.82 -9.36
N TYR A 280 -1.79 6.80 -8.04
CA TYR A 280 -2.85 6.77 -7.04
C TYR A 280 -3.70 8.04 -7.10
N ALA A 281 -3.06 9.21 -7.23
CA ALA A 281 -3.78 10.47 -7.38
C ALA A 281 -4.69 10.46 -8.61
N VAL A 282 -4.23 9.94 -9.76
CA VAL A 282 -5.08 9.77 -10.95
C VAL A 282 -6.21 8.79 -10.67
N PHE A 283 -5.89 7.59 -10.19
CA PHE A 283 -6.86 6.53 -9.96
C PHE A 283 -8.00 6.99 -9.03
N PHE A 284 -7.67 7.50 -7.84
CA PHE A 284 -8.68 7.90 -6.86
C PHE A 284 -9.46 9.14 -7.29
N THR A 285 -8.83 10.07 -8.02
CA THR A 285 -9.53 11.26 -8.52
C THR A 285 -10.48 10.89 -9.66
N VAL A 286 -10.07 10.04 -10.61
CA VAL A 286 -10.97 9.57 -11.67
C VAL A 286 -12.09 8.71 -11.10
N ALA A 287 -11.80 7.80 -10.16
CA ALA A 287 -12.82 7.04 -9.45
C ALA A 287 -13.86 7.97 -8.80
N GLY A 288 -13.43 9.09 -8.20
CA GLY A 288 -14.32 10.12 -7.67
C GLY A 288 -15.22 10.78 -8.72
N THR A 289 -14.80 10.90 -9.98
CA THR A 289 -15.65 11.44 -11.07
C THR A 289 -16.79 10.51 -11.48
N GLU A 290 -16.66 9.20 -11.21
CA GLU A 290 -17.71 8.21 -11.51
C GLU A 290 -18.81 8.18 -10.44
N LEU A 291 -18.54 8.76 -9.27
CA LEU A 291 -19.45 8.79 -8.15
C LEU A 291 -20.59 9.78 -8.40
N GLN A 292 -21.80 9.27 -8.60
CA GLN A 292 -22.99 10.09 -8.85
C GLN A 292 -24.05 9.92 -7.75
N PHE A 293 -24.53 11.04 -7.20
CA PHE A 293 -25.61 11.05 -6.21
C PHE A 293 -26.96 10.59 -6.78
N ARG A 294 -27.10 10.55 -8.11
CA ARG A 294 -28.32 10.06 -8.79
C ARG A 294 -28.62 8.60 -8.42
N TYR A 295 -27.61 7.77 -8.18
CA TYR A 295 -27.81 6.38 -7.78
C TYR A 295 -28.48 6.28 -6.39
N LEU A 296 -28.16 7.20 -5.47
CA LEU A 296 -28.84 7.30 -4.17
C LEU A 296 -30.29 7.77 -4.31
N ALA A 297 -30.62 8.56 -5.32
CA ALA A 297 -32.01 8.93 -5.59
C ALA A 297 -32.85 7.74 -6.11
N VAL A 298 -32.25 6.86 -6.92
CA VAL A 298 -32.94 5.69 -7.51
C VAL A 298 -33.07 4.53 -6.51
N ALA A 299 -32.02 4.24 -5.75
CA ALA A 299 -31.95 3.05 -4.90
C ALA A 299 -31.46 3.34 -3.47
N GLY A 300 -31.67 4.56 -2.96
CA GLY A 300 -31.07 5.03 -1.71
C GLY A 300 -31.36 4.17 -0.49
N MET A 301 -32.60 3.72 -0.30
CA MET A 301 -32.94 2.86 0.84
C MET A 301 -32.21 1.52 0.77
N ILE A 302 -32.22 0.87 -0.41
CA ILE A 302 -31.52 -0.42 -0.60
C ILE A 302 -30.01 -0.23 -0.45
N THR A 303 -29.48 0.88 -0.96
CA THR A 303 -28.07 1.25 -0.79
C THR A 303 -27.68 1.37 0.67
N LEU A 304 -28.48 2.09 1.48
CA LEU A 304 -28.24 2.23 2.91
C LEU A 304 -28.34 0.88 3.64
N MET A 305 -29.28 0.03 3.27
CA MET A 305 -29.41 -1.32 3.82
C MET A 305 -28.19 -2.19 3.52
N VAL A 306 -27.70 -2.18 2.26
CA VAL A 306 -26.50 -2.93 1.88
C VAL A 306 -25.26 -2.36 2.54
N PHE A 307 -25.10 -1.02 2.58
CA PHE A 307 -23.99 -0.36 3.24
C PHE A 307 -23.93 -0.69 4.74
N ALA A 308 -25.06 -0.53 5.46
CA ALA A 308 -25.13 -0.83 6.89
C ALA A 308 -24.96 -2.32 7.17
N GLY A 309 -25.64 -3.19 6.40
CA GLY A 309 -25.51 -4.64 6.52
C GLY A 309 -24.08 -5.12 6.30
N ARG A 310 -23.41 -4.57 5.29
CA ARG A 310 -21.99 -4.84 5.03
C ARG A 310 -21.12 -4.35 6.17
N ALA A 311 -21.31 -3.11 6.64
CA ALA A 311 -20.49 -2.55 7.70
C ALA A 311 -20.61 -3.34 9.00
N SER A 312 -21.83 -3.64 9.43
CA SER A 312 -22.10 -4.48 10.59
C SER A 312 -21.56 -5.90 10.40
N GLY A 313 -21.74 -6.48 9.21
CA GLY A 313 -21.23 -7.82 8.88
C GLY A 313 -19.72 -7.91 8.97
N LYS A 314 -18.98 -6.95 8.40
CA LYS A 314 -17.51 -6.92 8.49
C LYS A 314 -16.99 -6.73 9.90
N VAL A 315 -17.61 -5.84 10.68
CA VAL A 315 -17.25 -5.63 12.09
C VAL A 315 -17.52 -6.89 12.90
N ALA A 316 -18.68 -7.53 12.73
CA ALA A 316 -19.03 -8.75 13.43
C ALA A 316 -18.12 -9.93 13.01
N ALA A 317 -17.91 -10.13 11.71
CA ALA A 317 -17.06 -11.18 11.16
C ALA A 317 -15.62 -11.04 11.66
N GLY A 318 -15.05 -9.83 11.58
CA GLY A 318 -13.73 -9.54 12.10
C GLY A 318 -13.62 -9.79 13.59
N THR A 319 -14.58 -9.31 14.39
CA THR A 319 -14.57 -9.48 15.84
C THR A 319 -14.66 -10.95 16.23
N ILE A 320 -15.60 -11.70 15.65
CA ILE A 320 -15.81 -13.13 15.94
C ILE A 320 -14.59 -13.93 15.50
N ALA A 321 -14.14 -13.76 14.26
CA ALA A 321 -13.00 -14.50 13.71
C ALA A 321 -11.73 -14.28 14.53
N MET A 322 -11.41 -13.04 14.86
CA MET A 322 -10.21 -12.69 15.62
C MET A 322 -10.30 -13.13 17.08
N THR A 323 -11.50 -13.16 17.66
CA THR A 323 -11.71 -13.70 19.01
C THR A 323 -11.50 -15.22 19.03
N LEU A 324 -12.07 -15.95 18.07
CA LEU A 324 -11.87 -17.40 17.91
C LEU A 324 -10.43 -17.78 17.55
N ALA A 325 -9.73 -16.87 16.89
CA ALA A 325 -8.31 -17.00 16.59
C ALA A 325 -7.40 -16.59 17.75
N GLN A 326 -7.96 -16.11 18.88
CA GLN A 326 -7.21 -15.63 20.05
C GLN A 326 -6.23 -14.49 19.70
N ALA A 327 -6.58 -13.63 18.74
CA ALA A 327 -5.76 -12.48 18.38
C ALA A 327 -5.79 -11.39 19.48
N THR A 328 -4.85 -10.44 19.44
CA THR A 328 -4.80 -9.34 20.42
C THR A 328 -6.04 -8.44 20.35
N ARG A 329 -6.35 -7.74 21.45
CA ARG A 329 -7.53 -6.86 21.56
C ARG A 329 -7.64 -5.82 20.43
N PRO A 330 -6.55 -5.15 20.00
CA PRO A 330 -6.64 -4.21 18.89
C PRO A 330 -7.05 -4.89 17.57
N ILE A 331 -6.52 -6.08 17.28
CA ILE A 331 -6.89 -6.86 16.09
C ILE A 331 -8.35 -7.30 16.17
N GLN A 332 -8.80 -7.79 17.32
CA GLN A 332 -10.21 -8.18 17.52
C GLN A 332 -11.18 -7.03 17.26
N ARG A 333 -10.88 -5.83 17.78
CA ARG A 333 -11.82 -4.71 17.76
C ARG A 333 -11.82 -3.92 16.46
N TYR A 334 -10.67 -3.80 15.80
CA TYR A 334 -10.49 -2.83 14.73
C TYR A 334 -10.28 -3.46 13.34
N LEU A 335 -9.97 -4.75 13.23
CA LEU A 335 -9.69 -5.36 11.93
C LEU A 335 -10.92 -5.31 11.00
N GLY A 336 -12.11 -5.66 11.51
CA GLY A 336 -13.35 -5.59 10.72
C GLY A 336 -13.71 -4.16 10.27
N VAL A 337 -13.42 -3.16 11.10
CA VAL A 337 -13.61 -1.73 10.75
C VAL A 337 -12.62 -1.30 9.66
N ALA A 338 -11.38 -1.78 9.74
CA ALA A 338 -10.36 -1.47 8.75
C ALA A 338 -10.66 -2.04 7.36
N LEU A 339 -11.54 -3.04 7.25
CA LEU A 339 -11.91 -3.70 5.98
C LEU A 339 -13.11 -3.05 5.27
N LEU A 340 -13.58 -1.88 5.75
CA LEU A 340 -14.73 -1.19 5.17
C LEU A 340 -14.53 -0.54 3.79
N PRO A 341 -13.34 -0.06 3.38
CA PRO A 341 -13.17 0.50 2.04
C PRO A 341 -13.64 -0.45 0.92
N GLN A 342 -14.27 0.08 -0.13
CA GLN A 342 -14.77 -0.69 -1.28
C GLN A 342 -14.67 0.17 -2.54
N ALA A 343 -14.10 -0.38 -3.61
CA ALA A 343 -13.68 0.39 -4.79
C ALA A 343 -13.83 -0.44 -6.08
N GLY A 344 -12.84 -0.35 -6.97
CA GLY A 344 -12.81 -0.93 -8.32
C GLY A 344 -13.19 -2.41 -8.44
N LEU A 345 -12.89 -3.28 -7.46
CA LEU A 345 -13.34 -4.68 -7.53
C LEU A 345 -14.86 -4.79 -7.59
N ALA A 346 -15.59 -4.01 -6.79
CA ALA A 346 -17.05 -4.06 -6.77
C ALA A 346 -17.65 -3.56 -8.08
N VAL A 347 -17.04 -2.52 -8.67
CA VAL A 347 -17.41 -2.00 -9.99
C VAL A 347 -17.16 -3.06 -11.08
N GLY A 348 -15.99 -3.70 -11.07
CA GLY A 348 -15.66 -4.77 -12.02
C GLY A 348 -16.62 -5.96 -11.95
N LEU A 349 -17.00 -6.40 -10.73
CA LEU A 349 -18.01 -7.45 -10.56
C LEU A 349 -19.40 -7.00 -11.06
N MET A 350 -19.74 -5.72 -10.88
CA MET A 350 -21.00 -5.17 -11.38
C MET A 350 -21.05 -5.13 -12.91
N LEU A 351 -19.93 -4.86 -13.58
CA LEU A 351 -19.85 -4.89 -15.05
C LEU A 351 -20.14 -6.29 -15.59
N LEU A 352 -19.71 -7.37 -14.92
CA LEU A 352 -20.03 -8.74 -15.34
C LEU A 352 -21.55 -9.02 -15.41
N VAL A 353 -22.33 -8.43 -14.51
CA VAL A 353 -23.80 -8.53 -14.53
C VAL A 353 -24.39 -7.60 -15.59
N THR A 354 -23.78 -6.44 -15.81
CA THR A 354 -24.24 -5.42 -16.76
C THR A 354 -24.06 -5.89 -18.21
N ASP A 355 -22.93 -6.52 -18.50
CA ASP A 355 -22.53 -7.01 -19.82
C ASP A 355 -23.14 -8.37 -20.15
N ASN A 356 -23.68 -9.08 -19.17
CA ASN A 356 -24.31 -10.37 -19.41
C ASN A 356 -25.68 -10.18 -20.11
N PRO A 357 -25.84 -10.71 -21.34
CA PRO A 357 -27.04 -10.50 -22.15
C PRO A 357 -28.31 -11.08 -21.51
N VAL A 358 -28.19 -12.04 -20.59
CA VAL A 358 -29.33 -12.61 -19.85
C VAL A 358 -30.07 -11.51 -19.09
N PHE A 359 -29.36 -10.62 -18.39
CA PHE A 359 -29.98 -9.55 -17.60
C PHE A 359 -30.47 -8.39 -18.47
N ALA A 360 -30.15 -8.39 -19.77
CA ALA A 360 -30.66 -7.43 -20.74
C ALA A 360 -31.87 -7.96 -21.54
N ALA A 361 -32.21 -9.25 -21.42
CA ALA A 361 -33.14 -9.93 -22.31
C ALA A 361 -34.60 -9.41 -22.23
N THR A 362 -35.05 -8.96 -21.06
CA THR A 362 -36.42 -8.47 -20.85
C THR A 362 -36.44 -7.10 -20.17
N PRO A 363 -37.52 -6.30 -20.32
CA PRO A 363 -37.65 -5.04 -19.59
C PRO A 363 -37.57 -5.19 -18.06
N ALA A 364 -38.13 -6.29 -17.52
CA ALA A 364 -38.08 -6.57 -16.09
C ALA A 364 -36.65 -6.85 -15.60
N LEU A 365 -35.91 -7.69 -16.32
CA LEU A 365 -34.52 -8.00 -15.98
C LEU A 365 -33.61 -6.76 -16.11
N ARG A 366 -33.86 -5.91 -17.12
CA ARG A 366 -33.15 -4.63 -17.26
C ARG A 366 -33.38 -3.71 -16.05
N ALA A 367 -34.62 -3.61 -15.57
CA ALA A 367 -34.93 -2.79 -14.39
C ALA A 367 -34.25 -3.34 -13.12
N GLU A 368 -34.20 -4.65 -12.94
CA GLU A 368 -33.46 -5.26 -11.82
C GLU A 368 -31.96 -5.00 -11.93
N ARG A 369 -31.38 -5.19 -13.11
CA ARG A 369 -29.97 -4.90 -13.42
C ARG A 369 -29.60 -3.46 -13.12
N ASP A 370 -30.42 -2.51 -13.56
CA ASP A 370 -30.19 -1.08 -13.34
C ASP A 370 -30.33 -0.73 -11.85
N THR A 371 -31.23 -1.40 -11.12
CA THR A 371 -31.34 -1.27 -9.65
C THR A 371 -30.09 -1.81 -8.96
N PHE A 372 -29.60 -2.98 -9.37
CA PHE A 372 -28.36 -3.56 -8.86
C PHE A 372 -27.16 -2.64 -9.08
N LEU A 373 -27.00 -2.10 -10.29
CA LEU A 373 -25.96 -1.12 -10.62
C LEU A 373 -26.04 0.11 -9.71
N ALA A 374 -27.24 0.67 -9.55
CA ALA A 374 -27.45 1.84 -8.69
C ALA A 374 -27.07 1.54 -7.22
N VAL A 375 -27.43 0.36 -6.71
CA VAL A 375 -27.08 -0.04 -5.34
C VAL A 375 -25.57 -0.23 -5.20
N VAL A 376 -24.91 -0.96 -6.11
CA VAL A 376 -23.47 -1.21 -6.02
C VAL A 376 -22.69 0.09 -6.08
N LEU A 377 -22.98 0.97 -7.03
CA LEU A 377 -22.30 2.27 -7.16
C LEU A 377 -22.60 3.19 -5.97
N GLY A 378 -23.84 3.16 -5.45
CA GLY A 378 -24.19 3.89 -4.24
C GLY A 378 -23.44 3.40 -3.00
N VAL A 379 -23.24 2.08 -2.86
CA VAL A 379 -22.49 1.49 -1.76
C VAL A 379 -21.00 1.80 -1.89
N VAL A 380 -20.45 1.75 -3.11
CA VAL A 380 -19.06 2.18 -3.40
C VAL A 380 -18.88 3.64 -3.02
N LEU A 381 -19.79 4.54 -3.43
CA LEU A 381 -19.78 5.95 -3.03
C LEU A 381 -19.69 6.14 -1.51
N LEU A 382 -20.58 5.49 -0.75
CA LEU A 382 -20.59 5.62 0.70
C LEU A 382 -19.31 5.05 1.34
N ASN A 383 -18.81 3.92 0.85
CA ASN A 383 -17.59 3.30 1.37
C ASN A 383 -16.31 4.05 0.98
N GLU A 384 -16.27 4.73 -0.16
CA GLU A 384 -15.11 5.55 -0.56
C GLU A 384 -15.03 6.84 0.26
N LEU A 385 -16.16 7.40 0.68
CA LEU A 385 -16.18 8.58 1.55
C LEU A 385 -15.89 8.23 3.01
N VAL A 386 -16.50 7.15 3.52
CA VAL A 386 -16.45 6.80 4.96
C VAL A 386 -15.32 5.81 5.27
N GLY A 387 -15.08 4.84 4.38
CA GLY A 387 -14.15 3.73 4.58
C GLY A 387 -12.73 4.18 4.89
N PRO A 388 -12.08 5.04 4.07
CA PRO A 388 -10.69 5.43 4.33
C PRO A 388 -10.50 6.10 5.70
N ILE A 389 -11.48 6.91 6.12
CA ILE A 389 -11.48 7.58 7.43
C ILE A 389 -11.55 6.54 8.55
N LEU A 390 -12.49 5.59 8.47
CA LEU A 390 -12.64 4.55 9.49
C LEU A 390 -11.44 3.60 9.53
N THR A 391 -10.87 3.25 8.38
CA THR A 391 -9.62 2.47 8.32
C THR A 391 -8.48 3.24 8.96
N ARG A 392 -8.33 4.54 8.67
CA ARG A 392 -7.28 5.37 9.30
C ARG A 392 -7.40 5.35 10.82
N VAL A 393 -8.60 5.55 11.34
CA VAL A 393 -8.89 5.47 12.79
C VAL A 393 -8.59 4.09 13.35
N ALA A 394 -8.92 3.01 12.63
CA ALA A 394 -8.63 1.64 13.04
C ALA A 394 -7.12 1.35 13.12
N VAL A 395 -6.34 1.85 12.15
CA VAL A 395 -4.87 1.72 12.14
C VAL A 395 -4.23 2.58 13.24
N GLU A 396 -4.73 3.79 13.49
CA GLU A 396 -4.27 4.62 14.62
C GLU A 396 -4.54 3.95 15.96
N ARG A 397 -5.76 3.42 16.15
CA ARG A 397 -6.15 2.73 17.38
C ARG A 397 -5.55 1.34 17.53
N SER A 398 -4.94 0.77 16.49
CA SER A 398 -4.13 -0.44 16.63
C SER A 398 -2.79 -0.16 17.32
N GLY A 399 -2.37 1.11 17.35
CA GLY A 399 -1.09 1.53 17.92
C GLY A 399 0.10 1.31 16.99
N GLU A 400 -0.13 0.93 15.72
CA GLU A 400 0.93 0.57 14.77
C GLU A 400 1.38 1.71 13.83
N VAL A 401 0.77 2.90 13.94
CA VAL A 401 1.15 4.09 13.16
C VAL A 401 2.57 4.55 13.50
N GLY A 402 3.33 4.96 12.48
CA GLY A 402 4.71 5.43 12.62
C GLY A 402 5.72 4.37 13.06
N ARG A 403 5.33 3.09 13.06
CA ARG A 403 6.24 1.97 13.38
C ARG A 403 7.07 1.51 12.19
N ASP A 404 6.77 1.97 10.98
CA ASP A 404 7.65 1.82 9.82
C ASP A 404 8.76 2.87 9.91
N ARG A 405 9.75 2.57 10.77
CA ARG A 405 10.88 3.44 11.09
C ARG A 405 11.90 3.43 9.96
N ALA A 406 12.57 4.56 9.77
CA ALA A 406 13.68 4.68 8.83
C ALA A 406 14.81 3.73 9.25
N ARG A 407 15.42 3.04 8.28
CA ARG A 407 16.54 2.13 8.52
C ARG A 407 17.86 2.87 8.41
N VAL A 408 18.87 2.44 9.15
CA VAL A 408 20.21 3.06 9.09
C VAL A 408 20.78 2.88 7.68
N LEU A 409 20.57 1.71 7.09
CA LEU A 409 21.02 1.38 5.74
C LEU A 409 20.28 2.12 4.62
N ASP A 410 19.13 2.74 4.90
CA ASP A 410 18.49 3.60 3.90
C ASP A 410 19.36 4.84 3.58
N PHE A 411 20.31 5.19 4.47
CA PHE A 411 21.15 6.40 4.36
C PHE A 411 22.66 6.11 4.30
N LEU A 412 23.10 4.91 4.67
CA LEU A 412 24.51 4.52 4.65
C LEU A 412 24.72 3.30 3.76
N ARG A 413 25.28 3.55 2.58
CA ARG A 413 25.83 2.51 1.70
C ARG A 413 27.26 2.20 2.12
N GLU A 414 27.76 1.04 1.69
CA GLU A 414 29.14 0.63 1.93
C GLU A 414 30.15 1.72 1.54
N GLU A 415 29.96 2.37 0.38
CA GLU A 415 30.83 3.46 -0.10
C GLU A 415 30.84 4.72 0.78
N HIS A 416 29.88 4.87 1.69
CA HIS A 416 29.74 6.01 2.60
C HIS A 416 30.32 5.76 3.98
N ILE A 417 30.92 4.58 4.21
CA ILE A 417 31.50 4.19 5.49
C ILE A 417 33.03 4.23 5.38
N LEU A 418 33.67 4.90 6.35
CA LEU A 418 35.11 4.87 6.56
C LEU A 418 35.41 4.05 7.81
N CYS A 419 36.20 3.00 7.65
CA CYS A 419 36.65 2.14 8.76
C CYS A 419 38.12 2.36 9.07
N ASP A 420 38.54 1.95 10.27
CA ASP A 420 39.92 2.05 10.76
C ASP A 420 40.51 3.46 10.67
N GLN A 421 39.70 4.48 10.90
CA GLN A 421 40.15 5.86 10.91
C GLN A 421 40.77 6.21 12.27
N LYS A 422 41.65 7.22 12.25
CA LYS A 422 42.26 7.81 13.44
C LYS A 422 41.95 9.30 13.48
N ALA A 423 41.45 9.76 14.61
CA ALA A 423 41.25 11.17 14.92
C ALA A 423 41.51 11.38 16.40
N GLY A 424 42.24 12.43 16.77
CA GLY A 424 42.50 12.79 18.15
C GLY A 424 41.34 13.53 18.81
N THR A 425 40.51 14.20 18.01
CA THR A 425 39.38 15.03 18.47
C THR A 425 38.14 14.82 17.60
N LEU A 426 36.97 15.22 18.10
CA LEU A 426 35.72 15.12 17.34
C LEU A 426 35.75 16.04 16.12
N GLU A 427 36.42 17.19 16.23
CA GLU A 427 36.63 18.17 15.17
C GLU A 427 37.40 17.58 13.99
N GLU A 428 38.48 16.84 14.26
CA GLU A 428 39.25 16.12 13.24
C GLU A 428 38.42 15.02 12.56
N ALA A 429 37.58 14.32 13.32
CA ALA A 429 36.68 13.32 12.78
C ALA A 429 35.60 13.93 11.89
N ILE A 430 35.03 15.08 12.28
CA ILE A 430 34.05 15.83 11.49
C ILE A 430 34.69 16.34 10.20
N GLU A 431 35.91 16.90 10.25
CA GLU A 431 36.63 17.37 9.07
C GLU A 431 36.85 16.24 8.05
N LEU A 432 37.29 15.08 8.53
CA LEU A 432 37.48 13.88 7.72
C LEU A 432 36.17 13.42 7.06
N LEU A 433 35.07 13.40 7.81
CA LEU A 433 33.76 13.01 7.29
C LEU A 433 33.16 14.04 6.34
N VAL A 434 33.37 15.34 6.55
CA VAL A 434 32.96 16.39 5.60
C VAL A 434 33.69 16.22 4.27
N GLY A 435 34.98 15.91 4.30
CA GLY A 435 35.76 15.56 3.12
C GLY A 435 35.16 14.36 2.38
N HIS A 436 34.84 13.28 3.10
CA HIS A 436 34.24 12.09 2.49
C HIS A 436 32.84 12.35 1.93
N LEU A 437 32.01 13.11 2.65
CA LEU A 437 30.64 13.43 2.24
C LEU A 437 30.63 14.25 0.96
N THR A 438 31.49 15.26 0.84
CA THR A 438 31.62 16.08 -0.37
C THR A 438 32.22 15.31 -1.56
N ALA A 439 33.04 14.29 -1.30
CA ALA A 439 33.59 13.42 -2.33
C ALA A 439 32.58 12.39 -2.86
N THR A 440 31.67 11.91 -2.00
CA THR A 440 30.71 10.83 -2.31
C THR A 440 29.34 11.35 -2.72
N HIS A 441 28.93 12.52 -2.23
CA HIS A 441 27.60 13.10 -2.44
C HIS A 441 27.66 14.47 -3.10
N ARG A 442 26.55 14.85 -3.75
CA ARG A 442 26.36 16.22 -4.27
C ARG A 442 25.66 17.08 -3.23
N VAL A 443 26.44 17.88 -2.51
CA VAL A 443 25.96 18.93 -1.62
C VAL A 443 26.20 20.32 -2.23
N PRO A 444 25.38 21.33 -1.90
CA PRO A 444 25.48 22.67 -2.50
C PRO A 444 26.62 23.52 -1.92
N PHE A 445 27.44 22.96 -1.03
CA PHE A 445 28.57 23.62 -0.37
C PHE A 445 29.87 22.90 -0.72
N ASP A 446 30.98 23.63 -0.71
CA ASP A 446 32.31 23.02 -0.70
C ASP A 446 32.64 22.47 0.70
N ALA A 447 33.72 21.68 0.80
CA ALA A 447 34.11 21.04 2.06
C ALA A 447 34.39 22.05 3.18
N ALA A 448 35.04 23.17 2.86
CA ALA A 448 35.35 24.20 3.85
C ALA A 448 34.08 24.87 4.41
N SER A 449 33.18 25.32 3.54
CA SER A 449 31.92 25.94 3.98
C SER A 449 31.01 24.94 4.70
N LEU A 450 30.99 23.67 4.28
CA LEU A 450 30.22 22.65 4.97
C LEU A 450 30.78 22.38 6.37
N TYR A 451 32.10 22.28 6.51
CA TYR A 451 32.76 22.08 7.79
C TYR A 451 32.44 23.21 8.77
N GLU A 452 32.61 24.47 8.35
CA GLU A 452 32.30 25.64 9.21
C GLU A 452 30.86 25.58 9.73
N ARG A 453 29.88 25.29 8.85
CA ARG A 453 28.47 25.22 9.24
C ARG A 453 28.15 24.06 10.18
N VAL A 454 28.76 22.89 9.97
CA VAL A 454 28.60 21.74 10.87
C VAL A 454 29.19 22.07 12.23
N MET A 455 30.36 22.71 12.27
CA MET A 455 31.02 23.11 13.52
C MET A 455 30.27 24.21 14.27
N GLU A 456 29.71 25.20 13.57
CA GLU A 456 28.81 26.20 14.16
C GLU A 456 27.62 25.51 14.86
N ARG A 457 27.02 24.52 14.20
CA ARG A 457 25.89 23.75 14.76
C ARG A 457 26.30 22.87 15.93
N GLU A 458 27.47 22.24 15.89
CA GLU A 458 28.00 21.42 16.98
C GLU A 458 28.30 22.25 18.23
N ALA A 459 28.78 23.50 18.05
CA ALA A 459 29.07 24.42 19.14
C ALA A 459 27.80 24.90 19.89
N GLU A 460 26.65 24.92 19.23
CA GLU A 460 25.36 25.25 19.89
C GLU A 460 24.93 24.15 20.87
N ALA A 461 25.10 22.89 20.50
CA ALA A 461 24.76 21.74 21.33
C ALA A 461 25.49 20.48 20.82
N SER A 462 26.19 19.81 21.74
CA SER A 462 26.90 18.55 21.47
C SER A 462 25.96 17.50 20.89
N THR A 463 26.47 16.77 19.90
CA THR A 463 25.79 15.64 19.24
C THR A 463 26.32 14.29 19.71
N CYS A 464 27.15 14.27 20.75
CA CYS A 464 27.56 13.05 21.44
C CYS A 464 26.37 12.46 22.22
N LEU A 465 26.01 11.21 21.94
CA LEU A 465 24.86 10.54 22.55
C LEU A 465 25.25 9.52 23.64
N GLY A 466 26.56 9.32 23.86
CA GLY A 466 27.09 8.27 24.72
C GLY A 466 27.13 6.90 24.04
N ASN A 467 27.61 5.88 24.75
CA ASN A 467 27.90 4.53 24.24
C ASN A 467 28.79 4.53 22.98
N GLY A 468 29.68 5.51 22.85
CA GLY A 468 30.62 5.64 21.75
C GLY A 468 30.07 6.19 20.43
N LEU A 469 28.89 6.82 20.43
CA LEU A 469 28.26 7.41 19.25
C LEU A 469 28.22 8.95 19.29
N ALA A 470 28.61 9.58 18.18
CA ALA A 470 28.31 10.99 17.90
C ALA A 470 27.55 11.13 16.58
N LEU A 471 26.58 12.05 16.54
CA LEU A 471 25.71 12.29 15.38
C LEU A 471 25.73 13.76 14.90
N PRO A 472 26.88 14.28 14.42
CA PRO A 472 26.95 15.63 13.88
C PRO A 472 25.98 15.80 12.72
N HIS A 473 25.25 16.92 12.68
CA HIS A 473 24.23 17.11 11.67
C HIS A 473 23.97 18.56 11.30
N LEU A 474 23.59 18.78 10.05
CA LEU A 474 23.28 20.11 9.53
C LEU A 474 21.96 20.09 8.74
N VAL A 475 21.13 21.11 8.97
CA VAL A 475 19.93 21.36 8.14
C VAL A 475 20.24 22.49 7.16
N ILE A 476 19.92 22.30 5.88
CA ILE A 476 20.23 23.23 4.78
C ILE A 476 18.96 23.58 4.00
N GLU A 477 18.85 24.80 3.45
CA GLU A 477 17.67 25.20 2.67
C GLU A 477 17.63 24.53 1.29
N ASP A 478 18.76 24.50 0.60
CA ASP A 478 18.89 23.92 -0.74
C ASP A 478 19.44 22.49 -0.68
N GLY A 479 18.69 21.51 -1.13
CA GLY A 479 19.14 20.12 -1.17
C GLY A 479 18.05 19.19 -1.70
N ARG A 480 18.42 18.02 -2.23
CA ARG A 480 17.46 17.08 -2.83
C ARG A 480 17.03 15.96 -1.90
N GLU A 481 17.95 15.47 -1.08
CA GLU A 481 17.77 14.30 -0.22
C GLU A 481 18.68 14.39 1.01
N ILE A 482 18.41 13.57 2.02
CA ILE A 482 19.30 13.43 3.18
C ILE A 482 20.54 12.67 2.74
N THR A 483 21.71 13.24 3.00
CA THR A 483 23.01 12.62 2.68
C THR A 483 23.79 12.37 3.96
N GLY A 484 24.42 11.20 4.10
CA GLY A 484 25.17 10.87 5.30
C GLY A 484 26.38 9.98 5.04
N VAL A 485 27.35 10.09 5.94
CA VAL A 485 28.57 9.27 5.96
C VAL A 485 28.87 8.84 7.39
N MET A 486 29.58 7.72 7.54
CA MET A 486 29.95 7.15 8.83
C MET A 486 31.46 6.97 8.92
N GLY A 487 32.03 7.29 10.07
CA GLY A 487 33.42 7.01 10.43
C GLY A 487 33.46 6.09 11.65
N ILE A 488 34.26 5.02 11.55
CA ILE A 488 34.55 4.09 12.64
C ILE A 488 36.00 4.29 13.10
N PHE A 489 36.15 4.54 14.39
CA PHE A 489 37.40 4.90 15.07
C PHE A 489 37.68 3.86 16.18
N PRO A 490 38.38 2.76 15.87
CA PRO A 490 38.56 1.65 16.82
C PRO A 490 39.30 2.02 18.11
N GLU A 491 40.23 2.98 18.03
CA GLU A 491 40.98 3.48 19.19
C GLU A 491 40.14 4.44 20.07
N GLY A 492 39.03 4.96 19.53
CA GLY A 492 38.17 5.93 20.18
C GLY A 492 38.70 7.36 20.08
N ILE A 493 37.79 8.32 20.09
CA ILE A 493 38.05 9.76 20.05
C ILE A 493 37.72 10.34 21.43
N GLU A 494 38.62 11.15 21.99
CA GLU A 494 38.33 11.92 23.19
C GLU A 494 37.38 13.07 22.86
N ALA A 495 36.18 13.04 23.44
CA ALA A 495 35.16 14.06 23.28
C ALA A 495 34.35 14.19 24.58
N ALA A 496 33.68 15.33 24.76
CA ALA A 496 32.78 15.54 25.89
C ALA A 496 31.48 14.75 25.69
N THR A 497 31.42 13.53 26.24
CA THR A 497 30.25 12.63 26.13
C THR A 497 29.44 12.59 27.43
N PRO A 498 28.11 12.33 27.38
CA PRO A 498 27.28 12.27 28.59
C PRO A 498 27.65 11.14 29.58
N ASP A 499 28.39 10.14 29.13
CA ASP A 499 28.76 8.93 29.88
C ASP A 499 30.27 8.75 30.07
N ASP A 500 31.06 9.80 29.77
CA ASP A 500 32.52 9.83 29.86
C ASP A 500 33.23 8.72 29.06
N GLN A 501 32.58 8.15 28.04
CA GLN A 501 33.18 7.15 27.13
C GLN A 501 33.76 7.81 25.87
N LEU A 502 34.78 7.17 25.29
CA LEU A 502 35.33 7.55 23.99
C LEU A 502 34.31 7.36 22.88
N VAL A 503 34.36 8.22 21.86
CA VAL A 503 33.53 8.11 20.65
C VAL A 503 34.23 7.18 19.65
N ASN A 504 33.60 6.05 19.34
CA ASN A 504 34.12 5.07 18.38
C ASN A 504 33.41 5.14 17.02
N CYS A 505 32.26 5.80 16.95
CA CYS A 505 31.50 5.96 15.73
C CYS A 505 30.95 7.38 15.62
N VAL A 506 31.23 8.02 14.48
CA VAL A 506 30.70 9.34 14.15
C VAL A 506 29.88 9.19 12.87
N VAL A 507 28.62 9.62 12.89
CA VAL A 507 27.77 9.63 11.69
C VAL A 507 27.38 11.05 11.40
N LEU A 508 27.91 11.59 10.29
CA LEU A 508 27.62 12.93 9.81
C LEU A 508 26.49 12.88 8.79
N PHE A 509 25.50 13.76 8.92
CA PHE A 509 24.47 13.92 7.89
C PHE A 509 24.04 15.37 7.65
N VAL A 510 23.67 15.62 6.40
CA VAL A 510 23.17 16.89 5.90
C VAL A 510 21.75 16.68 5.40
N THR A 511 20.81 17.48 5.88
CA THR A 511 19.37 17.30 5.64
C THR A 511 18.75 18.56 5.03
N PRO A 512 18.05 18.44 3.89
CA PRO A 512 17.26 19.54 3.35
C PRO A 512 16.12 19.93 4.30
N ALA A 513 15.77 21.21 4.38
CA ALA A 513 14.69 21.72 5.22
C ALA A 513 13.33 21.08 4.90
N SER A 514 13.10 20.67 3.65
CA SER A 514 11.91 19.92 3.22
C SER A 514 11.76 18.55 3.89
N GLU A 515 12.86 17.95 4.35
CA GLU A 515 12.92 16.60 4.94
C GLU A 515 13.02 16.64 6.48
N HIS A 516 12.69 17.76 7.13
CA HIS A 516 12.84 17.93 8.58
C HIS A 516 12.18 16.81 9.42
N ASN A 517 11.01 16.31 9.01
CA ASN A 517 10.36 15.20 9.72
C ASN A 517 11.12 13.87 9.56
N HIS A 518 11.78 13.66 8.41
CA HIS A 518 12.63 12.50 8.19
C HIS A 518 13.94 12.61 8.97
N HIS A 519 14.52 13.81 9.07
CA HIS A 519 15.73 14.09 9.83
C HIS A 519 15.72 13.46 11.23
N LEU A 520 14.66 13.74 11.99
CA LEU A 520 14.50 13.21 13.35
C LEU A 520 14.35 11.68 13.36
N ALA A 521 13.71 11.12 12.34
CA ALA A 521 13.56 9.67 12.22
C ALA A 521 14.91 8.98 11.94
N VAL A 522 15.79 9.61 11.14
CA VAL A 522 17.15 9.13 10.87
C VAL A 522 18.00 9.17 12.13
N LEU A 523 18.03 10.32 12.83
CA LEU A 523 18.70 10.47 14.12
C LEU A 523 18.27 9.39 15.12
N ALA A 524 16.96 9.18 15.26
CA ALA A 524 16.40 8.18 16.16
C ALA A 524 16.71 6.73 15.72
N ALA A 525 16.97 6.48 14.44
CA ALA A 525 17.39 5.17 13.94
C ALA A 525 18.83 4.87 14.38
N PHE A 526 19.76 5.79 14.12
CA PHE A 526 21.15 5.66 14.53
C PHE A 526 21.32 5.57 16.05
N ALA A 527 20.66 6.45 16.80
CA ALA A 527 20.71 6.46 18.26
C ALA A 527 20.21 5.13 18.85
N ARG A 528 19.22 4.48 18.23
CA ARG A 528 18.71 3.17 18.67
C ARG A 528 19.66 2.04 18.29
N VAL A 529 20.01 1.92 17.00
CA VAL A 529 20.79 0.80 16.48
C VAL A 529 22.20 0.78 17.05
N ILE A 530 22.86 1.94 17.08
CA ILE A 530 24.26 2.04 17.54
C ILE A 530 24.34 2.51 18.98
N GLY A 531 23.50 3.48 19.37
CA GLY A 531 23.57 4.06 20.71
C GLY A 531 22.91 3.23 21.82
N GLN A 532 21.98 2.31 21.51
CA GLN A 532 21.26 1.51 22.52
C GLN A 532 21.59 0.01 22.48
N ASP A 533 21.81 -0.58 21.29
CA ASP A 533 22.18 -2.00 21.17
C ASP A 533 23.69 -2.20 21.35
N ARG A 534 24.10 -2.59 22.56
CA ARG A 534 25.51 -2.81 22.92
C ARG A 534 26.20 -3.92 22.13
N ASN A 535 25.47 -4.93 21.65
CA ASN A 535 26.09 -6.01 20.89
C ASN A 535 26.47 -5.52 19.50
N ILE A 536 25.57 -4.76 18.88
CA ILE A 536 25.81 -4.18 17.56
C ILE A 536 26.89 -3.12 17.62
N SER A 537 26.84 -2.22 18.62
CA SER A 537 27.87 -1.19 18.74
C SER A 537 29.27 -1.79 18.92
N GLN A 538 29.43 -2.83 19.73
CA GLN A 538 30.71 -3.51 19.90
C GLN A 538 31.21 -4.23 18.63
N LEU A 539 30.33 -4.83 17.84
CA LEU A 539 30.69 -5.44 16.56
C LEU A 539 31.06 -4.37 15.53
N LEU A 540 30.29 -3.28 15.48
CA LEU A 540 30.50 -2.16 14.58
C LEU A 540 31.85 -1.49 14.88
N TYR A 541 32.17 -1.22 16.15
CA TYR A 541 33.43 -0.54 16.53
C TYR A 541 34.68 -1.40 16.27
N LYS A 542 34.52 -2.71 16.06
CA LYS A 542 35.58 -3.65 15.66
C LYS A 542 35.61 -3.91 14.15
N SER A 543 34.83 -3.17 13.37
CA SER A 543 34.76 -3.35 11.93
C SER A 543 35.96 -2.70 11.24
N HIS A 544 36.81 -3.53 10.65
CA HIS A 544 38.02 -3.11 9.93
C HIS A 544 37.80 -2.84 8.44
N SER A 545 36.58 -3.05 7.92
CA SER A 545 36.26 -2.75 6.53
C SER A 545 34.84 -2.18 6.41
N PRO A 546 34.58 -1.33 5.41
CA PRO A 546 33.23 -0.83 5.12
C PRO A 546 32.23 -1.96 4.89
N ALA A 547 32.62 -3.01 4.17
CA ALA A 547 31.80 -4.21 3.97
C ALA A 547 31.40 -4.88 5.29
N HIS A 548 32.35 -5.06 6.22
CA HIS A 548 32.05 -5.68 7.51
C HIS A 548 31.11 -4.80 8.36
N ALA A 549 31.35 -3.49 8.39
CA ALA A 549 30.46 -2.55 9.09
C ALA A 549 29.04 -2.58 8.52
N HIS A 550 28.93 -2.59 7.19
CA HIS A 550 27.67 -2.70 6.48
C HIS A 550 26.95 -4.02 6.79
N ASP A 551 27.66 -5.15 6.81
CA ASP A 551 27.10 -6.47 7.17
C ASP A 551 26.57 -6.50 8.62
N VAL A 552 27.28 -5.89 9.56
CA VAL A 552 26.84 -5.78 10.97
C VAL A 552 25.53 -5.00 11.08
N LEU A 553 25.44 -3.84 10.40
CA LEU A 553 24.23 -3.02 10.37
C LEU A 553 23.07 -3.77 9.70
N HIS A 554 23.34 -4.49 8.60
CA HIS A 554 22.34 -5.26 7.86
C HIS A 554 21.79 -6.44 8.64
N ALA A 555 22.65 -7.20 9.33
CA ALA A 555 22.24 -8.33 10.14
C ALA A 555 21.32 -7.92 11.31
N HIS A 556 21.59 -6.77 11.93
CA HIS A 556 20.71 -6.23 12.98
C HIS A 556 19.33 -5.88 12.43
N GLU A 557 19.28 -5.18 11.29
CA GLU A 557 18.01 -4.82 10.68
C GLU A 557 17.18 -6.07 10.38
N GLN A 558 17.76 -7.10 9.75
CA GLN A 558 17.07 -8.38 9.52
C GLN A 558 16.58 -9.06 10.80
N SER A 559 17.30 -8.90 11.92
CA SER A 559 16.91 -9.42 13.22
C SER A 559 15.72 -8.69 13.83
N GLU A 560 15.57 -7.36 13.68
CA GLU A 560 14.36 -6.61 14.08
C GLU A 560 13.11 -7.12 13.34
N TRP A 561 13.24 -7.53 12.07
CA TRP A 561 12.12 -8.14 11.32
C TRP A 561 11.68 -9.47 11.95
N PHE A 562 12.62 -10.24 12.50
CA PHE A 562 12.35 -11.48 13.22
C PHE A 562 11.84 -11.22 14.65
N ASN A 563 12.42 -10.25 15.36
CA ASN A 563 12.11 -9.88 16.74
C ASN A 563 10.82 -9.06 16.90
N SER A 564 10.23 -8.54 15.82
CA SER A 564 8.87 -7.96 15.85
C SER A 564 7.77 -8.92 16.34
N TYR A 565 8.11 -10.19 16.62
CA TYR A 565 7.25 -11.21 17.22
C TYR A 565 7.54 -11.49 18.72
N LEU A 566 8.66 -11.03 19.28
CA LEU A 566 9.17 -11.47 20.59
C LEU A 566 9.26 -10.36 21.66
N GLU A 567 8.92 -9.10 21.35
CA GLU A 567 8.94 -8.03 22.36
C GLU A 567 7.79 -8.06 23.40
N GLU A 568 6.96 -9.10 23.44
CA GLU A 568 5.96 -9.30 24.51
C GLU A 568 5.88 -10.77 24.99
N LEU A 569 6.97 -11.25 25.58
CA LEU A 569 6.98 -12.32 26.58
C LEU A 569 7.77 -11.83 27.80
#